data_AF-A0A1F8UQH2-F1
#
_entry.id   AF-A0A1F8UQH2-F1
#
_cell.length_a   1.000
_cell.length_b   1.000
_cell.length_c   1.000
_cell.angle_alpha   90.00
_cell.angle_beta   90.00
_cell.angle_gamma   90.00
#
_symmetry.space_group_name_H-M   'P 1'
#
loop_
_entity.id
_entity.type
_entity.pdbx_description
1 polymer ?
#
loop_
_entity_poly.entity_id
_entity_poly.type
_entity_poly.pdbx_seq_one_letter_code
_entity_poly.pdbx_strand_id
1 'polypeptide(L)'
;MSTITFKTKQINNSTPIANIFIEKYLPKANATYVKIYIYLYRFFYTNTQTSIKSVSSNLSLLESDVINAIKYWESVGLMSLETDTKANTYCINFVNLNDPCLPQGKLMTADLNNDTNNKKFTVKEHTYDPQEVGHILKYNTDIKEFIGFVESKYAASFSPKNLNQIINMFDSLILSIDVYKFLVTYTHTKGITNINSMLSYIEKIAVSLCEKNITTLEDAEKYLSGATRLSNNQTNTQAKENKAVQTKSNNKFMNFDQQNWDFEEIKRQEQEFIEDDYKRILEKNRKVD
;
A
#
# COMPACT_ATOMS: atom_id res chain seq x y z
N MET A 1 20.93 18.49 -6.34
CA MET A 1 21.48 17.43 -7.21
C MET A 1 22.59 16.75 -6.45
N SER A 2 22.47 15.46 -6.21
CA SER A 2 23.40 14.71 -5.36
C SER A 2 23.95 13.52 -6.14
N THR A 3 25.26 13.52 -6.39
CA THR A 3 25.93 12.57 -7.28
C THR A 3 26.65 11.49 -6.47
N ILE A 4 26.54 10.22 -6.84
CA ILE A 4 27.22 9.08 -6.17
C ILE A 4 28.45 8.69 -6.98
N THR A 5 29.65 8.64 -6.36
CA THR A 5 30.92 8.33 -7.04
C THR A 5 31.51 7.00 -6.60
N PHE A 6 32.06 6.20 -7.52
CA PHE A 6 32.79 4.96 -7.23
C PHE A 6 34.25 5.04 -7.80
N LYS A 7 35.26 4.36 -7.19
CA LYS A 7 36.65 4.14 -7.79
C LYS A 7 37.10 2.65 -8.00
N THR A 8 37.39 2.20 -9.24
CA THR A 8 37.94 0.90 -9.70
C THR A 8 38.15 0.85 -11.23
N LYS A 9 39.01 -0.06 -11.71
CA LYS A 9 39.77 0.01 -12.99
C LYS A 9 39.39 -1.06 -14.03
N GLN A 10 38.21 -1.67 -13.96
CA GLN A 10 37.86 -2.82 -14.80
C GLN A 10 36.64 -2.60 -15.71
N ILE A 11 36.80 -2.96 -16.99
CA ILE A 11 35.73 -2.98 -18.00
C ILE A 11 35.08 -4.36 -17.95
N ASN A 12 34.10 -4.55 -17.07
CA ASN A 12 33.49 -5.85 -16.85
C ASN A 12 32.06 -5.90 -17.43
N ASN A 13 31.84 -6.77 -18.43
CA ASN A 13 30.51 -7.04 -19.03
C ASN A 13 29.59 -7.90 -18.13
N SER A 14 30.06 -8.25 -16.94
CA SER A 14 29.31 -9.00 -15.94
C SER A 14 29.53 -8.38 -14.56
N THR A 15 28.55 -8.52 -13.68
CA THR A 15 28.63 -8.07 -12.29
C THR A 15 28.60 -9.31 -11.39
N PRO A 16 29.75 -9.74 -10.83
CA PRO A 16 29.83 -10.96 -10.04
C PRO A 16 29.18 -10.76 -8.68
N ILE A 17 28.16 -11.55 -8.36
CA ILE A 17 27.48 -11.51 -7.06
C ILE A 17 28.00 -12.65 -6.20
N ALA A 18 28.36 -12.38 -4.95
CA ALA A 18 28.84 -13.41 -4.03
C ALA A 18 27.74 -14.44 -3.70
N ASN A 19 28.06 -15.74 -3.69
CA ASN A 19 27.10 -16.80 -3.36
C ASN A 19 26.48 -16.61 -1.97
N ILE A 20 27.24 -16.05 -1.02
CA ILE A 20 26.75 -15.70 0.31
C ILE A 20 25.55 -14.74 0.25
N PHE A 21 25.56 -13.78 -0.69
CA PHE A 21 24.40 -12.90 -0.93
C PHE A 21 23.18 -13.71 -1.36
N ILE A 22 23.36 -14.58 -2.35
CA ILE A 22 22.32 -15.40 -2.98
C ILE A 22 21.70 -16.38 -1.97
N GLU A 23 22.52 -16.98 -1.11
CA GLU A 23 22.06 -18.00 -0.16
C GLU A 23 21.41 -17.40 1.09
N LYS A 24 21.97 -16.31 1.66
CA LYS A 24 21.56 -15.81 2.98
C LYS A 24 20.65 -14.59 2.95
N TYR A 25 20.78 -13.73 1.94
CA TYR A 25 20.17 -12.41 1.94
C TYR A 25 19.08 -12.27 0.87
N LEU A 26 19.35 -12.77 -0.34
CA LEU A 26 18.40 -12.73 -1.45
C LEU A 26 17.04 -13.37 -1.09
N PRO A 27 16.95 -14.55 -0.43
CA PRO A 27 15.65 -15.18 -0.16
C PRO A 27 14.82 -14.45 0.89
N LYS A 28 15.46 -13.63 1.74
CA LYS A 28 14.81 -12.93 2.86
C LYS A 28 14.39 -11.50 2.50
N ALA A 29 14.91 -10.96 1.40
CA ALA A 29 14.70 -9.59 1.00
C ALA A 29 13.53 -9.48 0.02
N ASN A 30 12.88 -8.31 0.02
CA ASN A 30 11.86 -7.99 -0.98
C ASN A 30 12.48 -7.97 -2.39
N ALA A 31 11.77 -8.51 -3.39
CA ALA A 31 12.25 -8.61 -4.77
C ALA A 31 12.67 -7.24 -5.36
N THR A 32 11.94 -6.17 -5.04
CA THR A 32 12.27 -4.80 -5.44
C THR A 32 13.60 -4.34 -4.83
N TYR A 33 13.84 -4.68 -3.56
CA TYR A 33 15.08 -4.33 -2.86
C TYR A 33 16.28 -5.10 -3.41
N VAL A 34 16.08 -6.37 -3.77
CA VAL A 34 17.10 -7.18 -4.46
C VAL A 34 17.42 -6.57 -5.82
N LYS A 35 16.40 -6.18 -6.60
CA LYS A 35 16.58 -5.49 -7.90
C LYS A 35 17.41 -4.22 -7.73
N ILE A 36 17.08 -3.37 -6.76
CA ILE A 36 17.83 -2.14 -6.48
C ILE A 36 19.26 -2.46 -6.05
N TYR A 37 19.46 -3.44 -5.17
CA TYR A 37 20.80 -3.86 -4.72
C TYR A 37 21.69 -4.26 -5.89
N ILE A 38 21.22 -5.18 -6.73
CA ILE A 38 21.99 -5.68 -7.88
C ILE A 38 22.29 -4.54 -8.85
N TYR A 39 21.32 -3.68 -9.11
CA TYR A 39 21.50 -2.55 -10.01
C TYR A 39 22.54 -1.56 -9.49
N LEU A 40 22.50 -1.20 -8.20
CA LEU A 40 23.50 -0.35 -7.55
C LEU A 40 24.87 -1.02 -7.50
N TYR A 41 24.91 -2.33 -7.23
CA TYR A 41 26.14 -3.13 -7.15
C TYR A 41 26.86 -3.19 -8.49
N ARG A 42 26.13 -3.17 -9.62
CA ARG A 42 26.71 -2.97 -10.95
C ARG A 42 27.51 -1.67 -11.02
N PHE A 43 26.97 -0.54 -10.57
CA PHE A 43 27.68 0.76 -10.61
C PHE A 43 28.91 0.77 -9.70
N PHE A 44 28.83 0.12 -8.54
CA PHE A 44 29.97 -0.11 -7.66
C PHE A 44 31.08 -0.90 -8.37
N TYR A 45 30.72 -1.98 -9.07
CA TYR A 45 31.68 -2.85 -9.74
C TYR A 45 32.29 -2.25 -11.02
N THR A 46 31.49 -1.56 -11.85
CA THR A 46 31.95 -0.89 -13.07
C THR A 46 32.54 0.48 -12.82
N ASN A 47 32.50 0.92 -11.57
CA ASN A 47 33.02 2.18 -11.15
C ASN A 47 32.38 3.47 -11.64
N THR A 48 31.12 3.37 -12.00
CA THR A 48 30.41 4.45 -12.67
C THR A 48 29.54 5.18 -11.68
N GLN A 49 29.51 6.50 -11.79
CA GLN A 49 28.65 7.33 -10.94
C GLN A 49 27.17 7.14 -11.31
N THR A 50 26.28 7.29 -10.34
CA THR A 50 24.83 7.32 -10.59
C THR A 50 24.14 8.32 -9.68
N SER A 51 22.86 8.58 -9.94
CA SER A 51 22.00 9.41 -9.08
C SER A 51 20.75 8.64 -8.72
N ILE A 52 20.13 8.99 -7.58
CA ILE A 52 18.87 8.36 -7.13
C ILE A 52 17.79 8.47 -8.23
N LYS A 53 17.67 9.65 -8.85
CA LYS A 53 16.77 9.90 -9.98
C LYS A 53 17.05 9.02 -11.19
N SER A 54 18.32 8.80 -11.53
CA SER A 54 18.69 7.92 -12.64
C SER A 54 18.35 6.47 -12.33
N VAL A 55 18.57 6.02 -11.08
CA VAL A 55 18.23 4.66 -10.65
C VAL A 55 16.73 4.45 -10.67
N SER A 56 15.95 5.37 -10.09
CA SER A 56 14.49 5.30 -10.06
C SER A 56 13.90 5.28 -11.48
N SER A 57 14.39 6.16 -12.36
CA SER A 57 13.91 6.26 -13.75
C SER A 57 14.24 5.01 -14.57
N ASN A 58 15.42 4.42 -14.41
CA ASN A 58 15.81 3.21 -15.16
C ASN A 58 15.12 1.94 -14.65
N LEU A 59 14.79 1.88 -13.35
CA LEU A 59 14.10 0.73 -12.76
C LEU A 59 12.57 0.88 -12.75
N SER A 60 12.04 2.01 -13.22
CA SER A 60 10.62 2.38 -13.14
C SER A 60 10.08 2.34 -11.70
N LEU A 61 10.90 2.79 -10.73
CA LEU A 61 10.57 2.85 -9.30
C LEU A 61 10.49 4.30 -8.82
N LEU A 62 9.97 4.52 -7.61
CA LEU A 62 10.00 5.85 -6.97
C LEU A 62 11.38 6.11 -6.35
N GLU A 63 11.80 7.38 -6.26
CA GLU A 63 13.10 7.74 -5.65
C GLU A 63 13.19 7.31 -4.19
N SER A 64 12.06 7.41 -3.49
CA SER A 64 11.84 6.99 -2.12
C SER A 64 11.92 5.47 -1.94
N ASP A 65 11.48 4.66 -2.91
CA ASP A 65 11.74 3.21 -2.91
C ASP A 65 13.24 2.91 -2.94
N VAL A 66 13.99 3.63 -3.78
CA VAL A 66 15.45 3.49 -3.87
C VAL A 66 16.09 3.85 -2.53
N ILE A 67 15.65 4.94 -1.89
CA ILE A 67 16.15 5.35 -0.57
C ILE A 67 15.78 4.34 0.53
N ASN A 68 14.55 3.83 0.53
CA ASN A 68 14.09 2.84 1.50
C ASN A 68 14.85 1.52 1.36
N ALA A 69 15.14 1.09 0.12
CA ALA A 69 15.98 -0.08 -0.14
C ALA A 69 17.41 0.11 0.37
N ILE A 70 18.03 1.28 0.15
CA ILE A 70 19.37 1.60 0.66
C ILE A 70 19.39 1.51 2.20
N LYS A 71 18.40 2.12 2.87
CA LYS A 71 18.25 2.05 4.34
C LYS A 71 18.03 0.64 4.85
N TYR A 72 17.27 -0.18 4.12
CA TYR A 72 17.11 -1.59 4.43
C TYR A 72 18.45 -2.31 4.38
N TRP A 73 19.21 -2.18 3.28
CA TRP A 73 20.52 -2.84 3.14
C TRP A 73 21.59 -2.32 4.11
N GLU A 74 21.46 -1.07 4.53
CA GLU A 74 22.24 -0.50 5.63
C GLU A 74 21.91 -1.16 6.97
N SER A 75 20.62 -1.35 7.27
CA SER A 75 20.20 -2.05 8.50
C SER A 75 20.64 -3.53 8.52
N VAL A 76 20.77 -4.15 7.34
CA VAL A 76 21.26 -5.53 7.18
C VAL A 76 22.80 -5.60 7.24
N GLY A 77 23.48 -4.46 7.08
CA GLY A 77 24.95 -4.37 7.12
C GLY A 77 25.65 -4.76 5.82
N LEU A 78 24.95 -4.79 4.68
CA LEU A 78 25.57 -5.04 3.36
C LEU A 78 26.03 -3.76 2.66
N MET A 79 25.50 -2.63 3.10
CA MET A 79 25.70 -1.32 2.50
C MET A 79 25.90 -0.28 3.61
N SER A 80 26.64 0.79 3.35
CA SER A 80 26.67 1.96 4.24
C SER A 80 26.50 3.23 3.42
N LEU A 81 25.69 4.14 3.94
CA LEU A 81 25.46 5.45 3.32
C LEU A 81 26.27 6.52 4.06
N GLU A 82 27.31 7.03 3.42
CA GLU A 82 28.05 8.19 3.91
C GLU A 82 27.48 9.46 3.26
N THR A 83 26.99 10.38 4.07
CA THR A 83 26.52 11.69 3.61
C THR A 83 27.64 12.71 3.77
N ASP A 84 28.18 13.23 2.66
CA ASP A 84 29.09 14.38 2.75
C ASP A 84 28.28 15.68 2.75
N THR A 85 28.11 16.24 3.94
CA THR A 85 27.44 17.53 4.18
C THR A 85 28.02 18.71 3.39
N LYS A 86 29.26 18.62 2.91
CA LYS A 86 29.91 19.73 2.18
C LYS A 86 29.63 19.70 0.68
N ALA A 87 29.44 18.52 0.10
CA ALA A 87 29.25 18.33 -1.34
C ALA A 87 27.79 17.98 -1.72
N ASN A 88 26.91 17.78 -0.74
CA ASN A 88 25.55 17.29 -0.95
C ASN A 88 25.53 16.00 -1.80
N THR A 89 26.53 15.14 -1.61
CA THR A 89 26.71 13.88 -2.34
C THR A 89 26.50 12.71 -1.38
N TYR A 90 25.89 11.65 -1.90
CA TYR A 90 25.71 10.39 -1.20
C TYR A 90 26.81 9.43 -1.66
N CYS A 91 27.58 8.88 -0.73
CA CYS A 91 28.56 7.83 -1.02
C CYS A 91 28.00 6.51 -0.50
N ILE A 92 27.82 5.54 -1.40
CA ILE A 92 27.35 4.21 -1.04
C ILE A 92 28.56 3.27 -1.04
N ASN A 93 28.88 2.70 0.11
CA ASN A 93 29.93 1.67 0.20
C ASN A 93 29.27 0.30 0.33
N PHE A 94 29.73 -0.67 -0.46
CA PHE A 94 29.33 -2.07 -0.33
C PHE A 94 30.34 -2.83 0.51
N VAL A 95 29.84 -3.65 1.43
CA VAL A 95 30.68 -4.52 2.25
C VAL A 95 31.17 -5.70 1.41
N ASN A 96 32.47 -6.01 1.48
CA ASN A 96 33.03 -7.17 0.80
C ASN A 96 32.68 -8.46 1.55
N LEU A 97 31.70 -9.20 1.03
CA LEU A 97 31.22 -10.45 1.64
C LEU A 97 32.21 -11.62 1.55
N ASN A 98 33.30 -11.48 0.80
CA ASN A 98 34.32 -12.51 0.65
C ASN A 98 35.53 -12.30 1.59
N ASP A 99 35.56 -11.20 2.36
CA ASP A 99 36.65 -10.93 3.29
C ASP A 99 36.49 -11.75 4.60
N PRO A 100 37.48 -12.56 5.01
CA PRO A 100 37.42 -13.28 6.29
C PRO A 100 37.45 -12.35 7.51
N CYS A 101 37.84 -11.08 7.35
CA CYS A 101 37.83 -10.03 8.37
C CYS A 101 36.58 -9.14 8.28
N LEU A 102 35.45 -9.69 7.81
CA LEU A 102 34.16 -9.02 7.99
C LEU A 102 34.03 -8.66 9.47
N PRO A 103 33.92 -7.36 9.85
CA PRO A 103 33.34 -7.07 11.15
C PRO A 103 32.00 -7.79 11.15
N GLN A 104 31.77 -8.68 12.12
CA GLN A 104 30.43 -9.19 12.41
C GLN A 104 29.55 -8.00 12.84
N GLY A 105 29.22 -7.13 11.89
CA GLY A 105 28.27 -6.06 12.01
C GLY A 105 26.89 -6.72 12.05
N LYS A 106 26.50 -7.13 13.26
CA LYS A 106 25.11 -7.34 13.67
C LYS A 106 24.28 -8.22 12.72
N LEU A 107 24.72 -9.45 12.47
CA LEU A 107 23.85 -10.46 11.84
C LEU A 107 23.38 -11.48 12.87
N MET A 108 22.05 -11.54 12.98
CA MET A 108 21.24 -12.60 13.60
C MET A 108 21.16 -12.64 15.13
N THR A 109 20.68 -11.55 15.72
CA THR A 109 19.69 -11.59 16.82
C THR A 109 18.63 -10.51 16.56
N ALA A 110 17.89 -10.66 15.46
CA ALA A 110 16.51 -10.16 15.45
C ALA A 110 15.67 -11.36 15.82
N ASP A 111 15.72 -11.67 17.11
CA ASP A 111 14.79 -12.56 17.76
C ASP A 111 13.38 -12.19 17.32
N LEU A 112 12.65 -13.22 16.95
CA LEU A 112 11.22 -13.25 16.74
C LEU A 112 10.42 -12.93 18.01
N ASN A 113 10.98 -12.29 19.05
CA ASN A 113 10.24 -11.94 20.26
C ASN A 113 10.73 -10.64 20.89
N ASN A 114 9.72 -9.78 21.17
CA ASN A 114 9.77 -8.49 21.84
C ASN A 114 10.30 -7.31 21.01
N ASP A 115 9.44 -6.82 20.13
CA ASP A 115 8.76 -5.58 20.49
C ASP A 115 7.35 -5.53 19.91
N THR A 116 6.36 -5.67 20.79
CA THR A 116 4.98 -5.22 20.59
C THR A 116 4.91 -3.69 20.60
N ASN A 117 5.91 -3.02 20.05
CA ASN A 117 5.87 -1.59 19.80
C ASN A 117 5.19 -1.39 18.45
N ASN A 118 3.90 -1.05 18.52
CA ASN A 118 3.10 -0.41 17.47
C ASN A 118 3.94 0.49 16.55
N LYS A 119 4.61 -0.09 15.54
CA LYS A 119 5.18 0.69 14.45
C LYS A 119 4.03 0.93 13.48
N LYS A 120 3.16 1.85 13.90
CA LYS A 120 2.00 2.30 13.13
C LYS A 120 2.48 2.64 11.73
N PHE A 121 2.04 1.88 10.73
CA PHE A 121 2.53 2.06 9.38
C PHE A 121 1.82 3.30 8.82
N THR A 122 2.44 4.46 8.93
CA THR A 122 1.88 5.72 8.44
C THR A 122 2.34 5.96 7.02
N VAL A 123 1.38 6.17 6.11
CA VAL A 123 1.68 6.69 4.77
C VAL A 123 2.43 8.01 4.94
N LYS A 124 3.64 8.10 4.41
CA LYS A 124 4.39 9.35 4.41
C LYS A 124 3.70 10.26 3.41
N GLU A 125 3.09 11.32 3.92
CA GLU A 125 2.46 12.31 3.06
C GLU A 125 3.55 13.18 2.43
N HIS A 126 3.88 12.88 1.17
CA HIS A 126 4.68 13.76 0.33
C HIS A 126 3.75 14.51 -0.63
N THR A 127 4.05 15.78 -0.87
CA THR A 127 3.34 16.58 -1.87
C THR A 127 4.25 16.67 -3.09
N TYR A 128 3.89 15.95 -4.15
CA TYR A 128 4.64 15.96 -5.40
C TYR A 128 4.30 17.22 -6.22
N ASP A 129 5.31 17.81 -6.87
CA ASP A 129 5.08 18.89 -7.82
C ASP A 129 4.38 18.36 -9.09
N PRO A 130 3.53 19.16 -9.79
CA PRO A 130 2.88 18.71 -11.02
C PRO A 130 3.82 18.15 -12.10
N GLN A 131 5.06 18.67 -12.20
CA GLN A 131 6.06 18.13 -13.13
C GLN A 131 6.56 16.75 -12.70
N GLU A 132 6.72 16.54 -11.40
CA GLU A 132 7.14 15.24 -10.83
C GLU A 132 6.04 14.20 -10.99
N VAL A 133 4.79 14.56 -10.72
CA VAL A 133 3.63 13.70 -10.98
C VAL A 133 3.60 13.29 -12.46
N GLY A 134 3.75 14.25 -13.38
CA GLY A 134 3.82 13.96 -14.81
C GLY A 134 4.99 13.02 -15.18
N HIS A 135 6.15 13.19 -14.55
CA HIS A 135 7.29 12.30 -14.75
C HIS A 135 7.01 10.89 -14.24
N ILE A 136 6.45 10.75 -13.04
CA ILE A 136 6.09 9.45 -12.43
C ILE A 136 5.10 8.71 -13.33
N LEU A 137 4.03 9.38 -13.76
CA LEU A 137 3.00 8.78 -14.62
C LEU A 137 3.53 8.36 -16.00
N LYS A 138 4.61 8.98 -16.47
CA LYS A 138 5.24 8.64 -17.74
C LYS A 138 6.09 7.37 -17.66
N TYR A 139 6.85 7.17 -16.58
CA TYR A 139 7.86 6.12 -16.47
C TYR A 139 7.49 4.97 -15.54
N ASN A 140 6.58 5.18 -14.59
CA ASN A 140 6.08 4.14 -13.70
C ASN A 140 4.87 3.46 -14.33
N THR A 141 5.12 2.28 -14.92
CA THR A 141 4.10 1.46 -15.59
C THR A 141 3.03 0.98 -14.63
N ASP A 142 3.40 0.69 -13.39
CA ASP A 142 2.52 0.04 -12.42
C ASP A 142 1.46 1.03 -11.92
N ILE A 143 1.88 2.25 -11.58
CA ILE A 143 0.98 3.35 -11.20
C ILE A 143 0.07 3.70 -12.39
N LYS A 144 0.63 3.78 -13.61
CA LYS A 144 -0.13 4.07 -14.82
C LYS A 144 -1.20 3.01 -15.12
N GLU A 145 -0.83 1.74 -14.98
CA GLU A 145 -1.75 0.62 -15.18
C GLU A 145 -2.83 0.59 -14.10
N PHE A 146 -2.47 0.84 -12.84
CA PHE A 146 -3.43 0.95 -11.74
C PHE A 146 -4.45 2.07 -11.98
N ILE A 147 -3.98 3.25 -12.41
CA ILE A 147 -4.84 4.38 -12.77
C ILE A 147 -5.80 3.98 -13.90
N GLY A 148 -5.28 3.42 -14.99
CA GLY A 148 -6.12 2.99 -16.12
C GLY A 148 -7.14 1.93 -15.71
N PHE A 149 -6.77 1.00 -14.83
CA PHE A 149 -7.67 0.00 -14.27
C PHE A 149 -8.82 0.65 -13.50
N VAL A 150 -8.53 1.61 -12.61
CA VAL A 150 -9.57 2.30 -11.85
C VAL A 150 -10.45 3.18 -12.74
N GLU A 151 -9.88 3.93 -13.68
CA GLU A 151 -10.64 4.75 -14.62
C GLU A 151 -11.61 3.90 -15.45
N SER A 152 -11.20 2.70 -15.85
CA SER A 152 -12.08 1.76 -16.57
C SER A 152 -13.27 1.27 -15.73
N LYS A 153 -13.11 1.20 -14.40
CA LYS A 153 -14.13 0.70 -13.47
C LYS A 153 -15.11 1.79 -13.01
N TYR A 154 -14.62 3.00 -12.79
CA TYR A 154 -15.40 4.10 -12.22
C TYR A 154 -15.81 5.17 -13.24
N ALA A 155 -15.37 5.06 -14.49
CA ALA A 155 -15.65 5.99 -15.59
C ALA A 155 -15.37 7.46 -15.23
N ALA A 156 -14.38 7.71 -14.38
CA ALA A 156 -14.03 9.03 -13.88
C ALA A 156 -12.52 9.19 -13.78
N SER A 157 -12.01 10.37 -14.14
CA SER A 157 -10.59 10.71 -14.04
C SER A 157 -10.20 11.13 -12.63
N PHE A 158 -8.92 10.96 -12.31
CA PHE A 158 -8.38 11.36 -11.02
C PHE A 158 -8.11 12.86 -10.93
N SER A 159 -8.47 13.47 -9.79
CA SER A 159 -8.00 14.81 -9.44
C SER A 159 -6.51 14.79 -9.07
N PRO A 160 -5.79 15.93 -9.15
CA PRO A 160 -4.39 16.01 -8.72
C PRO A 160 -4.16 15.53 -7.28
N LYS A 161 -5.12 15.81 -6.38
CA LYS A 161 -5.09 15.35 -4.99
C LYS A 161 -5.13 13.82 -4.90
N ASN A 162 -5.99 13.19 -5.70
CA ASN A 162 -6.13 11.74 -5.72
C ASN A 162 -4.90 11.07 -6.35
N LEU A 163 -4.32 11.67 -7.39
CA LEU A 163 -3.06 11.21 -7.96
C LEU A 163 -1.94 11.25 -6.92
N ASN A 164 -1.82 12.34 -6.16
CA ASN A 164 -0.87 12.46 -5.07
C ASN A 164 -1.09 11.38 -3.98
N GLN A 165 -2.35 11.11 -3.62
CA GLN A 165 -2.70 10.04 -2.67
C GLN A 165 -2.27 8.67 -3.20
N ILE A 166 -2.55 8.35 -4.47
CA ILE A 166 -2.15 7.08 -5.09
C ILE A 166 -0.62 6.94 -5.07
N ILE A 167 0.10 7.97 -5.49
CA ILE A 167 1.57 7.93 -5.52
C ILE A 167 2.11 7.73 -4.10
N ASN A 168 1.62 8.48 -3.10
CA ASN A 168 2.02 8.30 -1.70
C ASN A 168 1.74 6.88 -1.18
N MET A 169 0.62 6.29 -1.61
CA MET A 169 0.24 4.94 -1.23
C MET A 169 1.21 3.92 -1.82
N PHE A 170 1.52 4.00 -3.11
CA PHE A 170 2.53 3.17 -3.77
C PHE A 170 3.94 3.39 -3.20
N ASP A 171 4.26 4.61 -2.78
CA ASP A 171 5.56 4.96 -2.23
C ASP A 171 5.78 4.44 -0.80
N SER A 172 4.73 4.54 0.00
CA SER A 172 4.79 4.13 1.41
C SER A 172 4.60 2.63 1.55
N LEU A 173 3.69 2.06 0.76
CA LEU A 173 3.22 0.69 0.89
C LEU A 173 3.71 -0.08 -0.33
N ILE A 174 4.84 -0.77 -0.15
CA ILE A 174 5.52 -1.56 -1.18
C ILE A 174 4.74 -2.87 -1.40
N LEU A 175 3.56 -2.74 -2.00
CA LEU A 175 2.65 -3.81 -2.36
C LEU A 175 2.66 -3.99 -3.89
N SER A 176 2.41 -5.23 -4.33
CA SER A 176 2.26 -5.50 -5.77
C SER A 176 1.03 -4.79 -6.33
N ILE A 177 1.11 -4.38 -7.61
CA ILE A 177 -0.02 -3.82 -8.36
C ILE A 177 -1.26 -4.73 -8.30
N ASP A 178 -1.07 -6.05 -8.32
CA ASP A 178 -2.17 -7.01 -8.30
C ASP A 178 -2.94 -6.96 -6.98
N VAL A 179 -2.24 -6.72 -5.87
CA VAL A 179 -2.87 -6.49 -4.56
C VAL A 179 -3.73 -5.23 -4.63
N TYR A 180 -3.23 -4.14 -5.20
CA TYR A 180 -4.01 -2.90 -5.34
C TYR A 180 -5.25 -3.08 -6.24
N LYS A 181 -5.14 -3.78 -7.37
CA LYS A 181 -6.28 -4.10 -8.25
C LYS A 181 -7.31 -4.96 -7.52
N PHE A 182 -6.86 -5.93 -6.74
CA PHE A 182 -7.74 -6.74 -5.89
C PHE A 182 -8.46 -5.87 -4.84
N LEU A 183 -7.73 -4.98 -4.15
CA LEU A 183 -8.32 -4.07 -3.16
C LEU A 183 -9.42 -3.19 -3.76
N VAL A 184 -9.20 -2.63 -4.96
CA VAL A 184 -10.23 -1.87 -5.70
C VAL A 184 -11.47 -2.75 -5.93
N THR A 185 -11.28 -3.96 -6.43
CA THR A 185 -12.38 -4.90 -6.69
C THR A 185 -13.13 -5.24 -5.40
N TYR A 186 -12.41 -5.46 -4.30
CA TYR A 186 -12.98 -5.72 -2.97
C TYR A 186 -13.77 -4.52 -2.42
N THR A 187 -13.30 -3.29 -2.62
CA THR A 187 -14.07 -2.10 -2.18
C THR A 187 -15.38 -1.96 -2.94
N HIS A 188 -15.40 -2.33 -4.22
CA HIS A 188 -16.60 -2.32 -5.03
C HIS A 188 -17.60 -3.40 -4.59
N THR A 189 -17.15 -4.60 -4.21
CA THR A 189 -18.06 -5.64 -3.67
C THR A 189 -18.66 -5.23 -2.31
N LYS A 190 -17.98 -4.36 -1.56
CA LYS A 190 -18.49 -3.74 -0.32
C LYS A 190 -19.45 -2.56 -0.56
N GLY A 191 -19.74 -2.19 -1.81
CA GLY A 191 -20.67 -1.12 -2.17
C GLY A 191 -20.07 0.29 -2.17
N ILE A 192 -18.74 0.44 -2.13
CA ILE A 192 -18.09 1.75 -2.20
C ILE A 192 -17.99 2.20 -3.67
N THR A 193 -18.80 3.19 -4.03
CA THR A 193 -18.94 3.67 -5.42
C THR A 193 -18.16 4.95 -5.74
N ASN A 194 -17.75 5.71 -4.72
CA ASN A 194 -17.02 6.96 -4.91
C ASN A 194 -15.50 6.74 -4.87
N ILE A 195 -14.76 7.29 -5.86
CA ILE A 195 -13.29 7.16 -5.96
C ILE A 195 -12.56 7.62 -4.69
N ASN A 196 -12.94 8.77 -4.11
CA ASN A 196 -12.25 9.31 -2.93
C ASN A 196 -12.45 8.40 -1.71
N SER A 197 -13.66 7.87 -1.55
CA SER A 197 -13.98 6.94 -0.48
C SER A 197 -13.28 5.59 -0.67
N MET A 198 -13.21 5.12 -1.92
CA MET A 198 -12.47 3.92 -2.29
C MET A 198 -10.97 4.07 -1.99
N LEU A 199 -10.31 5.13 -2.45
CA LEU A 199 -8.89 5.36 -2.17
C LEU A 199 -8.60 5.44 -0.67
N SER A 200 -9.41 6.18 0.08
CA SER A 200 -9.28 6.27 1.54
C SER A 200 -9.47 4.93 2.26
N TYR A 201 -10.30 4.04 1.70
CA TYR A 201 -10.55 2.72 2.27
C TYR A 201 -9.43 1.73 1.90
N ILE A 202 -8.97 1.75 0.64
CA ILE A 202 -7.81 0.98 0.17
C ILE A 202 -6.58 1.33 0.98
N GLU A 203 -6.32 2.62 1.22
CA GLU A 203 -5.17 3.08 2.00
C GLU A 203 -5.17 2.45 3.41
N LYS A 204 -6.32 2.46 4.10
CA LYS A 204 -6.47 1.85 5.43
C LYS A 204 -6.22 0.35 5.40
N ILE A 205 -6.75 -0.35 4.39
CA ILE A 205 -6.54 -1.79 4.26
C ILE A 205 -5.08 -2.10 3.94
N ALA A 206 -4.48 -1.37 2.99
CA ALA A 206 -3.10 -1.54 2.59
C ALA A 206 -2.13 -1.29 3.76
N VAL A 207 -2.38 -0.27 4.58
CA VAL A 207 -1.69 -0.05 5.86
C VAL A 207 -1.84 -1.27 6.79
N SER A 208 -3.06 -1.78 6.99
CA SER A 208 -3.30 -2.97 7.82
C SER A 208 -2.61 -4.23 7.28
N LEU A 209 -2.46 -4.37 5.96
CA LEU A 209 -1.76 -5.49 5.34
C LEU A 209 -0.26 -5.39 5.60
N CYS A 210 0.32 -4.19 5.42
CA CYS A 210 1.74 -3.94 5.72
C CYS A 210 2.06 -4.13 7.21
N GLU A 211 1.19 -3.69 8.13
CA GLU A 211 1.35 -3.95 9.58
C GLU A 211 1.38 -5.45 9.91
N LYS A 212 0.74 -6.27 9.09
CA LYS A 212 0.72 -7.74 9.23
C LYS A 212 1.78 -8.45 8.39
N ASN A 213 2.67 -7.69 7.73
CA ASN A 213 3.66 -8.20 6.78
C ASN A 213 3.06 -9.06 5.66
N ILE A 214 1.82 -8.75 5.24
CA ILE A 214 1.15 -9.41 4.13
C ILE A 214 1.45 -8.64 2.85
N THR A 215 2.23 -9.23 1.94
CA THR A 215 2.65 -8.57 0.68
C THR A 215 2.25 -9.33 -0.58
N THR A 216 1.74 -10.55 -0.45
CA THR A 216 1.33 -11.43 -1.56
C THR A 216 -0.18 -11.32 -1.82
N LEU A 217 -0.59 -11.66 -3.04
CA LEU A 217 -2.01 -11.63 -3.43
C LEU A 217 -2.82 -12.67 -2.65
N GLU A 218 -2.33 -13.92 -2.56
CA GLU A 218 -3.04 -15.01 -1.91
C GLU A 218 -3.29 -14.73 -0.41
N ASP A 219 -2.29 -14.18 0.28
CA ASP A 219 -2.41 -13.88 1.70
C ASP A 219 -3.35 -12.70 1.95
N ALA A 220 -3.36 -11.70 1.06
CA ALA A 220 -4.29 -10.57 1.11
C ALA A 220 -5.75 -11.02 0.91
N GLU A 221 -5.99 -11.92 -0.06
CA GLU A 221 -7.30 -12.52 -0.29
C GLU A 221 -7.79 -13.31 0.93
N LYS A 222 -6.92 -14.15 1.50
CA LYS A 222 -7.22 -14.93 2.70
C LYS A 222 -7.54 -14.04 3.91
N TYR A 223 -6.81 -12.95 4.08
CA TYR A 223 -7.03 -12.00 5.17
C TYR A 223 -8.39 -11.30 5.05
N LEU A 224 -8.74 -10.79 3.87
CA LEU A 224 -9.98 -10.04 3.66
C LEU A 224 -11.22 -10.94 3.53
N SER A 225 -11.08 -12.14 2.98
CA SER A 225 -12.14 -13.16 2.98
C SER A 225 -12.43 -13.69 4.39
N GLY A 226 -11.38 -13.91 5.20
CA GLY A 226 -11.50 -14.27 6.61
C GLY A 226 -12.16 -13.19 7.46
N ALA A 227 -11.77 -11.92 7.27
CA ALA A 227 -12.36 -10.77 7.97
C ALA A 227 -13.87 -10.57 7.68
N THR A 228 -14.33 -11.01 6.50
CA THR A 228 -15.74 -10.93 6.11
C THR A 228 -16.64 -11.83 6.99
N ARG A 229 -16.09 -12.88 7.63
CA ARG A 229 -16.82 -13.71 8.60
C ARG A 229 -16.93 -13.07 9.98
N LEU A 230 -16.00 -12.19 10.36
CA LEU A 230 -15.97 -11.55 11.69
C LEU A 230 -16.80 -10.26 11.75
N SER A 231 -16.86 -9.49 10.65
CA SER A 231 -17.60 -8.22 10.63
C SER A 231 -19.13 -8.37 10.67
N ASN A 232 -19.67 -9.55 10.34
CA ASN A 232 -21.12 -9.81 10.39
C ASN A 232 -21.63 -10.23 11.79
N ASN A 233 -20.73 -10.42 12.77
CA ASN A 233 -21.08 -10.86 14.12
C ASN A 233 -20.93 -9.76 15.20
N GLN A 234 -20.70 -8.49 14.81
CA GLN A 234 -20.62 -7.35 15.73
C GLN A 234 -21.77 -6.36 15.53
N THR A 235 -23.00 -6.87 15.49
CA THR A 235 -24.18 -6.09 15.87
C THR A 235 -25.06 -6.98 16.73
N ASN A 236 -24.66 -7.17 18.01
CA ASN A 236 -25.60 -7.10 19.13
C ASN A 236 -24.96 -7.37 20.49
N THR A 237 -25.47 -6.62 21.47
CA THR A 237 -25.42 -6.83 22.94
C THR A 237 -24.18 -6.34 23.70
N GLN A 238 -24.24 -5.16 24.32
CA GLN A 238 -24.65 -5.00 25.73
C GLN A 238 -24.52 -3.54 26.23
N ALA A 239 -25.50 -3.16 27.03
CA ALA A 239 -25.74 -1.85 27.63
C ALA A 239 -24.68 -1.40 28.64
N LYS A 240 -24.54 -0.08 28.82
CA LYS A 240 -24.50 0.55 30.14
C LYS A 240 -24.79 2.06 30.06
N GLU A 241 -25.78 2.45 30.84
CA GLU A 241 -26.12 3.82 31.22
C GLU A 241 -24.89 4.55 31.79
N ASN A 242 -24.73 5.84 31.45
CA ASN A 242 -24.77 6.93 32.43
C ASN A 242 -24.52 8.32 31.79
N LYS A 243 -25.50 9.21 32.04
CA LYS A 243 -25.42 10.65 32.31
C LYS A 243 -24.82 11.61 31.26
N ALA A 244 -25.76 12.33 30.66
CA ALA A 244 -25.72 13.69 30.11
C ALA A 244 -24.53 14.59 30.49
N VAL A 245 -23.87 15.13 29.46
CA VAL A 245 -23.60 16.57 29.29
C VAL A 245 -23.68 16.89 27.79
N GLN A 246 -24.64 17.74 27.42
CA GLN A 246 -24.76 18.29 26.06
C GLN A 246 -23.79 19.45 25.89
N THR A 247 -23.02 19.46 24.81
CA THR A 247 -22.46 20.68 24.22
C THR A 247 -22.89 20.75 22.75
N LYS A 248 -24.00 21.46 22.51
CA LYS A 248 -24.48 21.81 21.17
C LYS A 248 -23.48 22.75 20.49
N SER A 249 -22.88 22.31 19.40
CA SER A 249 -22.31 23.21 18.39
C SER A 249 -23.44 23.65 17.46
N ASN A 250 -23.74 24.95 17.49
CA ASN A 250 -24.79 25.58 16.71
C ASN A 250 -24.31 25.74 15.25
N ASN A 251 -24.73 24.83 14.35
CA ASN A 251 -24.58 25.03 12.91
C ASN A 251 -25.95 24.91 12.23
N LYS A 252 -26.42 26.03 11.66
CA LYS A 252 -27.77 26.30 11.12
C LYS A 252 -28.16 25.46 9.87
N PHE A 253 -27.35 24.48 9.47
CA PHE A 253 -27.54 23.71 8.23
C PHE A 253 -27.78 22.21 8.41
N MET A 254 -27.71 21.67 9.63
CA MET A 254 -27.84 20.22 9.86
C MET A 254 -28.80 19.89 11.01
N ASN A 255 -29.99 20.49 11.01
CA ASN A 255 -31.07 20.09 11.91
C ASN A 255 -32.25 19.53 11.10
N PHE A 256 -31.99 18.46 10.35
CA PHE A 256 -33.05 17.64 9.78
C PHE A 256 -33.30 16.48 10.74
N ASP A 257 -34.56 16.26 11.12
CA ASP A 257 -34.97 15.05 11.81
C ASP A 257 -34.61 13.86 10.91
N GLN A 258 -33.63 13.06 11.34
CA GLN A 258 -33.39 11.76 10.72
C GLN A 258 -34.60 10.89 11.07
N GLN A 259 -35.42 10.55 10.08
CA GLN A 259 -36.49 9.58 10.28
C GLN A 259 -35.87 8.24 10.68
N ASN A 260 -36.17 7.82 11.90
CA ASN A 260 -35.80 6.50 12.41
C ASN A 260 -36.76 5.48 11.79
N TRP A 261 -36.38 4.92 10.65
CA TRP A 261 -37.17 3.90 9.97
C TRP A 261 -37.07 2.58 10.73
N ASP A 262 -38.22 2.07 11.17
CA ASP A 262 -38.32 0.71 11.69
C ASP A 262 -38.36 -0.27 10.51
N PHE A 263 -37.19 -0.85 10.21
CA PHE A 263 -37.03 -1.75 9.06
C PHE A 263 -37.83 -3.05 9.21
N GLU A 264 -38.11 -3.50 10.44
CA GLU A 264 -38.93 -4.70 10.67
C GLU A 264 -40.40 -4.41 10.37
N GLU A 265 -40.87 -3.22 10.73
CA GLU A 265 -42.22 -2.75 10.40
C GLU A 265 -42.42 -2.64 8.88
N ILE A 266 -41.46 -2.02 8.17
CA ILE A 266 -41.51 -1.87 6.71
C ILE A 266 -41.53 -3.25 6.03
N LYS A 267 -40.69 -4.17 6.49
CA LYS A 267 -40.62 -5.53 5.94
C LYS A 267 -41.90 -6.31 6.18
N ARG A 268 -42.54 -6.11 7.34
CA ARG A 268 -43.85 -6.70 7.63
C ARG A 268 -44.93 -6.16 6.68
N GLN A 269 -44.95 -4.85 6.45
CA GLN A 269 -45.90 -4.22 5.52
C GLN A 269 -45.70 -4.68 4.07
N GLU A 270 -44.44 -4.87 3.65
CA GLU A 270 -44.13 -5.41 2.32
C GLU A 270 -44.61 -6.85 2.17
N GLN A 271 -44.42 -7.70 3.19
CA GLN A 271 -44.92 -9.07 3.19
C GLN A 271 -46.46 -9.13 3.18
N GLU A 272 -47.12 -8.29 3.98
CA GLU A 272 -48.58 -8.18 4.02
C GLU A 272 -49.15 -7.75 2.65
N PHE A 273 -48.50 -6.78 1.99
CA PHE A 273 -48.89 -6.35 0.65
C PHE A 273 -48.76 -7.47 -0.39
N ILE A 274 -47.69 -8.25 -0.34
CA ILE A 274 -47.48 -9.39 -1.25
C ILE A 274 -48.55 -10.47 -1.01
N GLU A 275 -48.89 -10.77 0.24
CA GLU A 275 -49.94 -11.74 0.57
C GLU A 275 -51.34 -11.29 0.11
N ASP A 276 -51.65 -10.01 0.26
CA ASP A 276 -52.92 -9.45 -0.18
C ASP A 276 -53.06 -9.43 -1.71
N ASP A 277 -51.98 -9.10 -2.42
CA ASP A 277 -51.97 -9.15 -3.88
C ASP A 277 -52.10 -10.59 -4.39
N TYR A 278 -51.45 -11.54 -3.71
CA TYR A 278 -51.59 -12.97 -4.00
C TYR A 278 -53.03 -13.47 -3.81
N LYS A 279 -53.70 -13.07 -2.72
CA LYS A 279 -55.13 -13.38 -2.48
C LYS A 279 -56.03 -12.76 -3.55
N ARG A 280 -55.76 -11.53 -3.97
CA ARG A 280 -56.53 -10.83 -5.00
C ARG A 280 -56.40 -11.51 -6.37
N ILE A 281 -55.22 -12.02 -6.71
CA ILE A 281 -54.98 -12.82 -7.93
C ILE A 281 -55.76 -14.14 -7.87
N LEU A 282 -55.76 -14.83 -6.72
CA LEU A 282 -56.51 -16.07 -6.53
C LEU A 282 -58.03 -15.87 -6.64
N GLU A 283 -58.57 -14.81 -6.04
CA GLU A 283 -60.00 -14.47 -6.16
C GLU A 283 -60.42 -14.09 -7.58
N LYS A 284 -59.53 -13.44 -8.34
CA LYS A 284 -59.77 -13.12 -9.74
C LYS A 284 -59.83 -14.38 -10.61
N ASN A 285 -58.98 -15.36 -10.33
CA ASN A 285 -58.96 -16.64 -11.06
C ASN A 285 -60.14 -17.55 -10.70
N ARG A 286 -60.73 -17.40 -9.50
CA ARG A 286 -61.92 -18.16 -9.07
C ARG A 286 -63.24 -17.67 -9.68
N LYS A 287 -63.27 -16.47 -10.27
CA LYS A 287 -64.47 -15.87 -10.91
C LYS A 287 -64.57 -16.12 -12.42
N VAL A 288 -63.66 -16.93 -12.99
CA VAL A 288 -63.57 -17.21 -14.43
C VAL A 288 -63.98 -18.65 -14.79
N ASP A 289 -64.39 -19.44 -13.78
CA ASP A 289 -65.13 -20.71 -13.93
C ASP A 289 -66.60 -20.51 -13.55
#